data_AF-A0ABD4S2D0-F1
#
_entry.id   AF-A0ABD4S2D0-F1
#
_cell.length_a   1.000
_cell.length_b   1.000
_cell.length_c   1.000
_cell.angle_alpha   90.00
_cell.angle_beta   90.00
_cell.angle_gamma   90.00
#
_symmetry.space_group_name_H-M   'P 1'
#
loop_
_entity.id
_entity.type
_entity.pdbx_description
1 polymer ?
#
loop_
_entity_poly.entity_id
_entity_poly.type
_entity_poly.pdbx_seq_one_letter_code
_entity_poly.pdbx_strand_id
1 'polypeptide(L)'
;MRLWHKDLIDVLPKNQLVSQWRELFAIKGSIEKKGTPNHLLVNKVLNYSIDEFKFYAKVIHDEMVKRGYRPNETKFIEMLKWNNNNFSMDVSVLHNLNLETLYRDWHNEVYLKQCLYNLEEKAMCGGISMNEWNILLCKYGDDYDLWYGNSLL
;
A
#
# COMPACT_ATOMS: atom_id res chain seq x y z
N MET A 1 1.27 10.65 2.96
CA MET A 1 1.52 9.55 2.00
C MET A 1 2.00 8.33 2.76
N ARG A 2 1.59 7.14 2.33
CA ARG A 2 1.91 5.84 2.92
C ARG A 2 1.84 4.76 1.84
N LEU A 3 2.62 3.69 1.99
CA LEU A 3 2.29 2.42 1.34
C LEU A 3 1.48 1.59 2.34
N TRP A 4 0.24 1.28 2.02
CA TRP A 4 -0.55 0.37 2.83
C TRP A 4 0.14 -1.00 2.95
N HIS A 5 -0.06 -1.66 4.09
CA HIS A 5 0.45 -3.00 4.27
C HIS A 5 -0.05 -3.92 3.15
N LYS A 6 0.81 -4.81 2.66
CA LYS A 6 0.54 -5.69 1.51
C LYS A 6 -0.72 -6.55 1.72
N ASP A 7 -0.90 -7.06 2.94
CA ASP A 7 -2.04 -7.91 3.31
C ASP A 7 -3.37 -7.15 3.48
N LEU A 8 -3.34 -5.82 3.44
CA LEU A 8 -4.55 -5.01 3.45
C LEU A 8 -5.11 -4.78 2.06
N ILE A 9 -4.31 -4.97 0.99
CA ILE A 9 -4.67 -4.49 -0.35
C ILE A 9 -6.02 -5.05 -0.82
N ASP A 10 -6.25 -6.35 -0.60
CA ASP A 10 -7.47 -7.07 -0.96
C ASP A 10 -8.72 -6.63 -0.18
N VAL A 11 -8.56 -5.92 0.93
CA VAL A 11 -9.64 -5.38 1.78
C VAL A 11 -9.59 -3.87 1.98
N LEU A 12 -8.66 -3.16 1.33
CA LEU A 12 -8.54 -1.71 1.46
C LEU A 12 -9.86 -1.01 1.09
N PRO A 13 -10.31 0.01 1.84
CA PRO A 13 -11.46 0.80 1.43
C PRO A 13 -11.21 1.46 0.07
N LYS A 14 -12.26 1.63 -0.75
CA LYS A 14 -12.19 2.13 -2.13
C LYS A 14 -11.33 3.38 -2.26
N ASN A 15 -11.59 4.38 -1.43
CA ASN A 15 -10.87 5.66 -1.49
C ASN A 15 -9.39 5.52 -1.13
N GLN A 16 -9.05 4.56 -0.26
CA GLN A 16 -7.66 4.28 0.12
C GLN A 16 -6.92 3.53 -1.00
N LEU A 17 -7.56 2.55 -1.64
CA LEU A 17 -6.99 1.84 -2.79
C LEU A 17 -6.73 2.79 -3.98
N VAL A 18 -7.72 3.62 -4.34
CA VAL A 18 -7.58 4.61 -5.43
C VAL A 18 -6.52 5.66 -5.08
N SER A 19 -6.45 6.08 -3.83
CA SER A 19 -5.43 7.05 -3.40
C SER A 19 -4.03 6.42 -3.39
N GLN A 20 -3.88 5.16 -2.99
CA GLN A 20 -2.61 4.44 -3.06
C GLN A 20 -2.05 4.42 -4.48
N TRP A 21 -2.89 4.17 -5.49
CA TRP A 21 -2.49 4.23 -6.89
C TRP A 21 -1.90 5.60 -7.25
N ARG A 22 -2.59 6.70 -6.89
CA ARG A 22 -2.08 8.06 -7.13
C ARG A 22 -0.80 8.35 -6.36
N GLU A 23 -0.70 7.88 -5.12
CA GLU A 23 0.49 8.06 -4.29
C GLU A 23 1.72 7.37 -4.89
N LEU A 24 1.58 6.20 -5.52
CA LEU A 24 2.69 5.53 -6.20
C LEU A 24 3.30 6.38 -7.31
N PHE A 25 2.48 7.08 -8.10
CA PHE A 25 3.01 8.01 -9.12
C PHE A 25 3.61 9.28 -8.52
N ALA A 26 3.06 9.77 -7.41
CA ALA A 26 3.65 10.90 -6.68
C ALA A 26 5.03 10.53 -6.11
N ILE A 27 5.19 9.30 -5.60
CA ILE A 27 6.46 8.75 -5.12
C ILE A 27 7.45 8.63 -6.27
N LYS A 28 7.06 7.96 -7.35
CA LYS A 28 7.89 7.83 -8.57
C LYS A 28 8.39 9.19 -9.05
N GLY A 29 7.47 10.14 -9.24
CA GLY A 29 7.83 11.49 -9.71
C GLY A 29 8.71 12.27 -8.74
N SER A 30 8.58 12.03 -7.42
CA SER A 30 9.46 12.65 -6.42
C SER A 30 10.86 12.05 -6.45
N ILE A 31 10.98 10.73 -6.59
CA ILE A 31 12.27 10.04 -6.74
C ILE A 31 12.96 10.48 -8.04
N GLU A 32 12.24 10.59 -9.15
CA GLU A 32 12.81 11.08 -10.42
C GLU A 32 13.36 12.51 -10.31
N LYS A 33 12.65 13.39 -9.59
CA LYS A 33 13.05 14.80 -9.48
C LYS A 33 14.09 15.07 -8.41
N LYS A 34 14.08 14.32 -7.31
CA LYS A 34 14.82 14.64 -6.07
C LYS A 34 15.71 13.50 -5.56
N GLY A 35 15.65 12.33 -6.18
CA GLY A 35 16.30 11.11 -5.70
C GLY A 35 15.62 10.47 -4.48
N THR A 36 14.54 11.04 -3.95
CA THR A 36 13.84 10.53 -2.76
C THR A 36 12.36 10.93 -2.74
N PRO A 37 11.48 10.13 -2.10
CA PRO A 37 10.11 10.57 -1.81
C PRO A 37 10.07 11.83 -0.93
N ASN A 38 11.12 12.08 -0.14
CA ASN A 38 11.21 13.15 0.87
C ASN A 38 10.04 13.14 1.87
N HIS A 39 9.68 11.94 2.35
CA HIS A 39 8.58 11.74 3.29
C HIS A 39 8.95 10.62 4.26
N LEU A 40 9.04 10.94 5.56
CA LEU A 40 9.57 10.06 6.61
C LEU A 40 9.03 8.62 6.55
N LEU A 41 7.71 8.45 6.43
CA LEU A 41 7.06 7.14 6.39
C LEU A 41 7.30 6.34 5.11
N VAL A 42 7.75 6.98 4.03
CA VAL A 42 7.85 6.38 2.70
C VAL A 42 9.31 6.25 2.25
N ASN A 43 10.24 7.06 2.79
CA ASN A 43 11.65 7.03 2.43
C ASN A 43 12.27 5.61 2.51
N LYS A 44 11.77 4.77 3.41
CA LYS A 44 12.18 3.36 3.55
C LYS A 44 12.04 2.55 2.26
N VAL A 45 11.19 2.96 1.32
CA VAL A 45 11.01 2.31 0.02
C VAL A 45 12.32 2.20 -0.77
N LEU A 46 13.25 3.14 -0.58
CA LEU A 46 14.55 3.11 -1.26
C LEU A 46 15.53 2.09 -0.67
N ASN A 47 15.25 1.56 0.53
CA ASN A 47 16.04 0.47 1.11
C ASN A 47 15.76 -0.87 0.41
N TYR A 48 14.74 -0.92 -0.44
CA TYR A 48 14.29 -2.08 -1.18
C TYR A 48 14.59 -1.94 -2.66
N SER A 49 14.42 -3.04 -3.39
CA SER A 49 14.61 -3.03 -4.84
C SER A 49 13.52 -2.25 -5.57
N ILE A 50 13.84 -1.70 -6.74
CA ILE A 50 12.81 -1.10 -7.60
C ILE A 50 11.79 -2.14 -8.07
N ASP A 51 12.18 -3.41 -8.16
CA ASP A 51 11.30 -4.48 -8.58
C ASP A 51 10.25 -4.82 -7.52
N GLU A 52 10.58 -4.72 -6.23
CA GLU A 52 9.56 -4.72 -5.15
C GLU A 52 8.59 -3.55 -5.28
N PHE A 53 9.06 -2.35 -5.62
CA PHE A 53 8.17 -1.21 -5.86
C PHE A 53 7.23 -1.42 -7.04
N LYS A 54 7.75 -1.93 -8.16
CA LYS A 54 6.94 -2.30 -9.33
C LYS A 54 5.95 -3.41 -9.02
N PHE A 55 6.38 -4.43 -8.26
CA PHE A 55 5.51 -5.53 -7.86
C PHE A 55 4.39 -5.05 -6.96
N TYR A 56 4.68 -4.20 -5.97
CA TYR A 56 3.65 -3.55 -5.15
C TYR A 56 2.68 -2.75 -6.02
N ALA A 57 3.17 -1.98 -7.00
CA ALA A 57 2.32 -1.24 -7.93
C ALA A 57 1.43 -2.17 -8.78
N LYS A 58 1.96 -3.33 -9.20
CA LYS A 58 1.18 -4.38 -9.88
C LYS A 58 0.09 -4.95 -8.98
N VAL A 59 0.37 -5.25 -7.72
CA VAL A 59 -0.65 -5.77 -6.79
C VAL A 59 -1.80 -4.76 -6.61
N ILE A 60 -1.48 -3.46 -6.45
CA ILE A 60 -2.50 -2.40 -6.40
C ILE A 60 -3.32 -2.34 -7.69
N HIS A 61 -2.63 -2.38 -8.84
CA HIS A 61 -3.27 -2.35 -10.15
C HIS A 61 -4.24 -3.51 -10.34
N ASP A 62 -3.78 -4.74 -10.09
CA ASP A 62 -4.57 -5.95 -10.26
C ASP A 62 -5.80 -5.95 -9.34
N GLU A 63 -5.65 -5.52 -8.08
CA GLU A 63 -6.79 -5.39 -7.16
C GLU A 63 -7.79 -4.31 -7.64
N MET A 64 -7.30 -3.21 -8.20
CA MET A 64 -8.17 -2.20 -8.81
C MET A 64 -8.99 -2.77 -9.97
N VAL A 65 -8.35 -3.50 -10.88
CA VAL A 65 -9.01 -4.15 -12.03
C VAL A 65 -10.01 -5.20 -11.56
N LYS A 66 -9.63 -6.05 -10.59
CA LYS A 66 -10.49 -7.06 -9.98
C LYS A 66 -11.78 -6.47 -9.41
N ARG A 67 -11.72 -5.26 -8.84
CA ARG A 67 -12.89 -4.53 -8.32
C ARG A 67 -13.66 -3.71 -9.38
N GLY A 68 -13.30 -3.86 -10.65
CA GLY A 68 -13.96 -3.17 -11.77
C GLY A 68 -13.56 -1.70 -11.92
N TYR A 69 -12.51 -1.23 -11.23
CA TYR A 69 -11.93 0.08 -11.51
C TYR A 69 -11.12 0.05 -12.79
N ARG A 70 -10.89 1.23 -13.37
CA ARG A 70 -10.16 1.41 -14.62
C ARG A 70 -8.90 2.26 -14.38
N PRO A 71 -7.84 1.72 -13.75
CA PRO A 71 -6.56 2.41 -13.67
C PRO A 71 -6.02 2.67 -15.09
N ASN A 72 -5.15 3.68 -15.21
CA ASN A 72 -4.58 4.03 -16.52
C ASN A 72 -3.51 3.02 -16.92
N GLU A 73 -3.81 2.18 -17.90
CA GLU A 73 -2.93 1.11 -18.39
C GLU A 73 -1.61 1.63 -18.96
N THR A 74 -1.62 2.76 -19.67
CA THR A 74 -0.39 3.39 -20.18
C THR A 74 0.54 3.75 -19.02
N LYS A 75 0.00 4.34 -17.95
CA LYS A 75 0.75 4.69 -16.75
C LYS A 75 1.24 3.47 -15.99
N PHE A 76 0.47 2.39 -15.98
CA PHE A 76 0.89 1.12 -15.41
C PHE A 76 2.10 0.53 -16.18
N ILE A 77 2.04 0.50 -17.51
CA ILE A 77 3.16 0.03 -18.35
C ILE A 77 4.41 0.92 -18.16
N GLU A 78 4.25 2.24 -18.05
CA GLU A 78 5.35 3.15 -17.71
C GLU A 78 5.97 2.82 -16.35
N MET A 79 5.15 2.49 -15.34
CA MET A 79 5.63 2.09 -14.01
C MET A 79 6.46 0.80 -14.09
N LEU A 80 5.99 -0.23 -14.81
CA LEU A 80 6.71 -1.51 -14.92
C LEU A 80 8.05 -1.37 -15.65
N LYS A 81 8.14 -0.47 -16.64
CA LYS A 81 9.37 -0.20 -17.41
C LYS A 81 10.32 0.76 -16.69
N TRP A 82 9.91 1.33 -15.56
CA TRP A 82 10.69 2.36 -14.88
C TRP A 82 11.98 1.80 -14.31
N ASN A 83 13.11 2.45 -14.57
CA ASN A 83 14.40 2.12 -13.95
C ASN A 83 14.92 3.35 -13.21
N ASN A 84 15.50 3.13 -12.03
CA ASN A 84 16.03 4.19 -11.20
C ASN A 84 17.09 3.65 -10.23
N ASN A 85 18.27 4.27 -10.21
CA ASN A 85 19.43 3.79 -9.44
C ASN A 85 19.44 4.24 -7.97
N ASN A 86 18.42 4.97 -7.50
CA ASN A 86 18.31 5.34 -6.08
C ASN A 86 17.77 4.21 -5.21
N PHE A 87 17.20 3.16 -5.79
CA PHE A 87 16.74 1.98 -5.07
C PHE A 87 17.93 1.08 -4.72
N SER A 88 17.77 0.30 -3.65
CA SER A 88 18.75 -0.70 -3.25
C SER A 88 18.93 -1.77 -4.32
N MET A 89 20.17 -2.21 -4.51
CA MET A 89 20.52 -3.28 -5.44
C MET A 89 20.47 -4.63 -4.72
N ASP A 90 19.29 -5.01 -4.22
CA ASP A 90 19.10 -6.31 -3.58
C ASP A 90 18.71 -7.37 -4.61
N VAL A 91 19.72 -8.08 -5.12
CA VAL A 91 19.59 -9.13 -6.12
C VAL A 91 18.99 -10.42 -5.52
N SER A 92 19.05 -10.57 -4.19
CA SER A 92 18.65 -11.82 -3.51
C SER A 92 17.13 -12.07 -3.55
N VAL A 93 16.33 -11.02 -3.72
CA VAL A 93 14.85 -11.08 -3.73
C VAL A 93 14.29 -11.35 -5.14
N LEU A 94 15.07 -11.11 -6.19
CA LEU A 94 14.57 -11.10 -7.59
C LEU A 94 14.00 -12.44 -8.07
N HIS A 95 14.53 -13.57 -7.59
CA HIS A 95 14.11 -14.89 -8.08
C HIS A 95 12.84 -15.44 -7.40
N ASN A 96 12.39 -14.86 -6.29
CA ASN A 96 11.26 -15.37 -5.49
C ASN A 96 10.29 -14.25 -5.04
N LEU A 97 10.26 -13.12 -5.74
CA LEU A 97 9.41 -12.00 -5.34
C LEU A 97 7.92 -12.37 -5.43
N ASN A 98 7.27 -12.41 -4.27
CA ASN A 98 5.85 -12.64 -4.10
C ASN A 98 5.29 -11.77 -2.96
N LEU A 99 4.00 -11.91 -2.63
CA LEU A 99 3.39 -11.14 -1.55
C LEU A 99 4.04 -11.40 -0.18
N GLU A 100 4.44 -12.63 0.14
CA GLU A 100 5.06 -12.95 1.43
C GLU A 100 6.41 -12.26 1.60
N THR A 101 7.22 -12.23 0.53
CA THR A 101 8.58 -11.67 0.56
C THR A 101 8.61 -10.15 0.35
N LEU A 102 7.53 -9.57 -0.18
CA LEU A 102 7.47 -8.14 -0.50
C LEU A 102 7.70 -7.28 0.75
N TYR A 103 8.73 -6.44 0.69
CA TYR A 103 9.12 -5.52 1.77
C TYR A 103 9.26 -6.21 3.12
N ARG A 104 9.87 -7.41 3.15
CA ARG A 104 9.88 -8.33 4.31
C ARG A 104 10.10 -7.66 5.66
N ASP A 105 11.07 -6.76 5.79
CA ASP A 105 11.42 -6.13 7.06
C ASP A 105 10.54 -4.91 7.41
N TRP A 106 9.82 -4.36 6.43
CA TRP A 106 8.94 -3.19 6.61
C TRP A 106 7.47 -3.59 6.71
N HIS A 107 6.98 -4.42 5.80
CA HIS A 107 5.61 -4.95 5.79
C HIS A 107 5.54 -6.19 6.70
N ASN A 108 5.80 -5.92 7.98
CA ASN A 108 5.70 -6.84 9.10
C ASN A 108 4.45 -6.54 9.95
N GLU A 109 4.19 -7.38 10.95
CA GLU A 109 3.02 -7.29 11.83
C GLU A 109 2.89 -5.94 12.55
N VAL A 110 4.02 -5.34 12.97
CA VAL A 110 4.01 -4.02 13.63
C VAL A 110 3.50 -2.95 12.66
N TYR A 111 3.95 -2.99 11.40
CA TYR A 111 3.48 -2.04 10.38
C TYR A 111 2.04 -2.30 9.96
N LEU A 112 1.61 -3.56 9.89
CA LEU A 112 0.22 -3.93 9.67
C LEU A 112 -0.69 -3.31 10.74
N LYS A 113 -0.33 -3.45 12.03
CA LYS A 113 -1.05 -2.84 13.16
C LYS A 113 -1.16 -1.32 13.02
N GLN A 114 -0.05 -0.64 12.68
CA GLN A 114 -0.04 0.81 12.42
C GLN A 114 -0.92 1.22 11.23
N CYS A 115 -1.10 0.34 10.25
CA CYS A 115 -2.01 0.56 9.13
C CYS A 115 -3.47 0.39 9.54
N LEU A 116 -3.79 -0.66 10.29
CA LEU A 116 -5.14 -0.92 10.78
C LEU A 116 -5.65 0.23 11.65
N TYR A 117 -4.86 0.71 12.63
CA TYR A 117 -5.27 1.85 13.46
C TYR A 117 -5.39 3.16 12.70
N ASN A 118 -4.65 3.35 11.60
CA ASN A 118 -4.88 4.51 10.75
C ASN A 118 -6.17 4.39 9.92
N LEU A 119 -6.57 3.17 9.54
CA LEU A 119 -7.86 2.94 8.89
C LEU A 119 -9.01 3.10 9.89
N GLU A 120 -8.83 2.63 11.13
CA GLU A 120 -9.79 2.81 12.22
C GLU A 120 -10.07 4.29 12.48
N GLU A 121 -9.03 5.11 12.67
CA GLU A 121 -9.16 6.57 12.83
C GLU A 121 -9.98 7.17 11.68
N LYS A 122 -9.70 6.76 10.44
CA LYS A 122 -10.47 7.21 9.27
C LYS A 122 -11.92 6.76 9.31
N ALA A 123 -12.21 5.55 9.76
CA ALA A 123 -13.58 5.05 9.90
C ALA A 123 -14.35 5.82 10.97
N MET A 124 -13.73 6.05 12.14
CA MET A 124 -14.31 6.82 13.24
C MET A 124 -14.61 8.28 12.83
N CYS A 125 -13.77 8.87 11.98
CA CYS A 125 -13.99 10.21 11.42
C CYS A 125 -14.95 10.24 10.22
N GLY A 126 -15.61 9.13 9.86
CA GLY A 126 -16.56 9.05 8.74
C GLY A 126 -15.91 9.03 7.35
N GLY A 127 -14.60 8.86 7.26
CA GLY A 127 -13.85 8.76 6.00
C GLY A 127 -13.90 7.39 5.33
N ILE A 128 -14.40 6.37 6.03
CA ILE A 128 -14.65 5.01 5.54
C ILE A 128 -16.09 4.64 5.93
N SER A 129 -16.86 4.09 4.98
CA SER A 129 -18.22 3.65 5.27
C SER A 129 -18.22 2.43 6.19
N MET A 130 -19.26 2.27 7.01
CA MET A 130 -19.35 1.10 7.91
C MET A 130 -19.33 -0.23 7.14
N ASN A 131 -19.89 -0.27 5.93
CA ASN A 131 -19.84 -1.46 5.08
C ASN A 131 -18.40 -1.84 4.69
N GLU A 132 -17.56 -0.87 4.34
CA GLU A 132 -16.14 -1.13 4.03
C GLU A 132 -15.34 -1.43 5.30
N TRP A 133 -15.65 -0.76 6.41
CA TRP A 133 -15.00 -1.02 7.69
C TRP A 133 -15.32 -2.43 8.22
N ASN A 134 -16.56 -2.90 8.05
CA ASN A 134 -16.96 -4.27 8.40
C ASN A 134 -16.13 -5.34 7.67
N ILE A 135 -15.67 -5.09 6.44
CA ILE A 135 -14.79 -6.03 5.72
C ILE A 135 -13.45 -6.16 6.45
N LEU A 136 -12.90 -5.06 6.95
CA LEU A 136 -11.67 -5.07 7.75
C LEU A 136 -11.90 -5.75 9.10
N LEU A 137 -13.01 -5.48 9.78
CA LEU A 137 -13.38 -6.16 11.04
C LEU A 137 -13.50 -7.68 10.85
N CYS A 138 -14.14 -8.15 9.78
CA CYS A 138 -14.23 -9.57 9.49
C CYS A 138 -12.87 -10.25 9.28
N LYS A 139 -11.86 -9.51 8.80
CA LYS A 139 -10.53 -10.05 8.52
C LYS A 139 -9.56 -9.89 9.69
N TYR A 140 -9.69 -8.84 10.49
CA TYR A 140 -8.68 -8.42 11.47
C TYR A 140 -9.23 -7.96 12.82
N GLY A 141 -10.55 -7.90 13.00
CA GLY A 141 -11.18 -7.28 14.18
C GLY A 141 -10.73 -7.93 15.50
N ASP A 142 -10.83 -9.25 15.57
CA ASP A 142 -10.54 -10.01 16.79
C ASP A 142 -9.03 -10.03 17.13
N ASP A 143 -8.18 -10.08 16.10
CA ASP A 143 -6.71 -10.14 16.29
C ASP A 143 -6.10 -8.80 16.72
N TYR A 144 -6.77 -7.68 16.42
CA TYR A 144 -6.22 -6.33 16.61
C TYR A 144 -7.04 -5.41 17.52
N ASP A 145 -8.13 -5.91 18.11
CA ASP A 145 -9.04 -5.17 19.01
C ASP A 145 -9.55 -3.87 18.36
N LEU A 146 -10.12 -4.01 17.16
CA LEU A 146 -10.56 -2.88 16.34
C LEU A 146 -11.97 -2.40 16.73
N TRP A 147 -12.26 -1.13 16.51
CA TRP A 147 -13.53 -0.47 16.82
C TRP A 147 -14.73 -1.05 16.06
N TYR A 148 -15.76 -1.54 16.76
CA TYR A 148 -16.94 -2.19 16.16
C TYR A 148 -18.12 -1.25 15.83
N GLY A 149 -17.92 0.07 15.76
CA GLY A 149 -18.99 0.99 15.33
C GLY A 149 -19.97 1.45 16.42
N ASN A 150 -19.87 0.90 17.64
CA ASN A 150 -20.72 1.26 18.78
C ASN A 150 -19.88 1.67 20.00
N SER A 151 -19.41 2.91 19.96
CA SER A 151 -19.05 3.63 21.17
C SER A 151 -19.52 5.06 20.98
N LEU A 152 -20.77 5.29 21.39
CA LEU A 152 -21.32 6.62 21.63
C LEU A 152 -20.28 7.44 22.40
N LEU A 153 -19.86 8.56 21.81
CA LEU A 153 -19.54 9.75 22.58
C LEU A 153 -20.76 10.68 22.47
#